data_AF-A0A9E1R1H1-F1
#
_entry.id   AF-A0A9E1R1H1-F1
#
_cell.length_a   1.000
_cell.length_b   1.000
_cell.length_c   1.000
_cell.angle_alpha   90.00
_cell.angle_beta   90.00
_cell.angle_gamma   90.00
#
_symmetry.space_group_name_H-M   'P 1'
#
loop_
_entity.id
_entity.type
_entity.pdbx_description
1 polymer ?
#
loop_
_entity_poly.entity_id
_entity_poly.type
_entity_poly.pdbx_seq_one_letter_code
_entity_poly.pdbx_strand_id
1 'polypeptide(L)' 'MTLEIFIGLVAFIGILVAIGALQLKKVTSENQYLLAGRQTGLFALIATLVMTEFNTTTLIAFSGAGIGAGWWGLALP' A
#
# COMPACT_ATOMS: atom_id res chain seq x y z
N MET A 1 25.85 3.81 0.19
CA MET A 1 24.65 4.35 -0.47
C MET A 1 23.91 3.35 -1.36
N THR A 2 24.47 2.85 -2.48
CA THR A 2 23.71 1.92 -3.38
C THR A 2 23.45 0.54 -2.77
N LEU A 3 24.45 -0.05 -2.10
CA LEU A 3 24.32 -1.36 -1.45
C LEU A 3 23.32 -1.34 -0.27
N GLU A 4 23.34 -0.28 0.55
CA GLU A 4 22.42 -0.13 1.68
C GLU A 4 20.97 0.00 1.23
N ILE A 5 20.71 0.78 0.17
CA ILE A 5 19.38 0.89 -0.44
C ILE A 5 18.92 -0.46 -0.97
N PHE A 6 19.80 -1.20 -1.64
CA PHE A 6 19.48 -2.54 -2.16
C PHE A 6 19.12 -3.51 -1.03
N ILE A 7 19.93 -3.56 0.03
CA ILE A 7 19.66 -4.39 1.21
C ILE A 7 18.32 -3.97 1.84
N GLY A 8 18.07 -2.66 1.98
CA GLY A 8 16.82 -2.13 2.51
C GLY A 8 15.59 -2.56 1.69
N LEU A 9 15.67 -2.50 0.37
CA LEU A 9 14.60 -2.93 -0.53
C LEU A 9 14.33 -4.43 -0.41
N VAL A 10 15.38 -5.25 -0.44
CA VAL A 10 15.25 -6.71 -0.32
C VAL A 10 14.68 -7.10 1.05
N ALA A 11 15.13 -6.45 2.13
CA ALA A 11 14.60 -6.66 3.47
C ALA A 11 13.12 -6.27 3.54
N PHE A 12 12.75 -5.12 2.98
CA PHE A 12 11.36 -4.66 2.95
C PHE A 12 10.44 -5.64 2.20
N ILE A 13 10.81 -6.04 0.99
CA ILE A 13 10.06 -7.03 0.20
C ILE A 13 10.00 -8.37 0.94
N GLY A 14 11.11 -8.81 1.52
CA GLY A 14 11.19 -10.05 2.30
C GLY A 14 10.23 -10.06 3.49
N ILE A 15 10.14 -8.94 4.22
CA ILE A 15 9.19 -8.78 5.34
C ILE A 15 7.75 -8.87 4.83
N LEU A 16 7.40 -8.20 3.73
CA LEU A 16 6.04 -8.26 3.17
C LEU A 16 5.65 -9.67 2.76
N VAL A 17 6.55 -10.39 2.07
CA VAL A 17 6.33 -11.80 1.67
C VAL A 17 6.19 -12.70 2.89
N ALA A 18 7.05 -12.53 3.90
CA ALA A 18 6.98 -13.31 5.13
C ALA A 18 5.66 -13.11 5.87
N ILE A 19 5.20 -11.86 6.02
CA ILE A 19 3.90 -11.55 6.63
C ILE A 19 2.76 -12.18 5.81
N GLY A 20 2.78 -12.04 4.49
CA GLY A 20 1.79 -12.65 3.60
C GLY A 20 1.74 -14.17 3.77
N ALA A 21 2.89 -14.84 3.76
CA ALA A 21 2.99 -16.29 3.93
C ALA A 21 2.47 -16.79 5.29
N LEU A 22 2.70 -16.03 6.37
CA LEU A 22 2.15 -16.35 7.68
C LEU A 22 0.63 -16.21 7.72
N GLN A 23 0.07 -15.23 7.01
CA GLN A 23 -1.37 -14.98 6.96
C GLN A 23 -2.12 -15.96 6.05
N LEU A 24 -1.49 -16.44 4.97
CA LEU A 24 -2.06 -17.46 4.08
C LEU A 24 -2.46 -18.74 4.81
N LYS A 25 -1.72 -19.13 5.85
CA LYS A 25 -2.04 -20.32 6.67
C LYS A 25 -3.39 -20.23 7.38
N LYS A 26 -3.95 -19.02 7.53
CA LYS A 26 -5.24 -18.76 8.20
C LYS A 26 -6.43 -18.76 7.22
N VAL A 27 -6.18 -18.78 5.91
CA VAL A 27 -7.21 -18.72 4.89
C VAL A 27 -7.72 -20.13 4.59
N THR A 28 -8.95 -20.44 5.02
CA THR A 28 -9.61 -21.72 4.77
C THR A 28 -10.89 -21.60 3.95
N SER A 29 -11.33 -20.37 3.66
CA SER A 29 -12.55 -20.09 2.90
C SER A 29 -12.43 -18.82 2.05
N GLU A 30 -13.29 -18.71 1.05
CA GLU A 30 -13.39 -17.52 0.19
C GLU A 30 -13.71 -16.25 0.98
N ASN A 31 -14.60 -16.32 1.98
CA ASN A 31 -14.92 -15.18 2.85
C ASN A 31 -13.70 -14.68 3.64
N GLN A 32 -12.83 -15.58 4.08
CA GLN A 32 -11.56 -15.20 4.73
C GLN A 32 -10.57 -14.61 3.73
N TYR A 33 -10.53 -15.12 2.50
CA TYR A 33 -9.63 -14.63 1.47
C TYR A 33 -10.04 -13.22 0.98
N LEU A 34 -11.32 -13.02 0.67
CA LEU A 34 -11.82 -11.77 0.08
C LEU A 34 -12.05 -10.67 1.12
N LEU A 35 -12.55 -11.03 2.30
CA LEU A 35 -13.05 -10.06 3.29
C LEU A 35 -12.32 -10.14 4.64
N ALA A 36 -11.25 -10.94 4.75
CA ALA A 36 -10.59 -11.25 6.02
C ALA A 36 -11.59 -11.75 7.09
N GLY A 37 -12.68 -12.40 6.68
CA GLY A 37 -13.76 -12.82 7.58
C GLY A 37 -14.49 -11.66 8.25
N ARG A 38 -14.42 -10.44 7.70
CA ARG A 38 -14.96 -9.18 8.25
C ARG A 38 -14.33 -8.79 9.59
N GLN A 39 -13.09 -9.19 9.82
CA GLN A 39 -12.35 -8.92 11.07
C GLN A 39 -11.29 -7.81 10.92
N THR A 40 -11.37 -7.01 9.85
CA THR A 40 -10.47 -5.86 9.63
C THR A 40 -10.95 -4.67 10.46
N GLY A 41 -10.11 -4.18 11.39
CA GLY A 41 -10.42 -2.98 12.17
C GLY A 41 -10.49 -1.70 11.33
N LEU A 42 -11.17 -0.66 11.85
CA LEU A 42 -11.41 0.59 11.13
C LEU A 42 -10.13 1.25 10.60
N PHE A 43 -9.06 1.31 11.41
CA PHE A 43 -7.81 1.94 10.99
C PHE A 43 -7.11 1.18 9.85
N ALA A 44 -7.11 -0.16 9.90
CA ALA A 44 -6.57 -0.99 8.82
C ALA A 44 -7.42 -0.86 7.53
N LEU A 45 -8.74 -0.71 7.69
CA LEU A 45 -9.65 -0.45 6.57
C LEU A 45 -9.38 0.91 5.93
N ILE A 46 -9.28 1.97 6.73
CA ILE A 46 -8.93 3.32 6.24
C ILE A 46 -7.58 3.30 5.53
N ALA A 47 -6.55 2.66 6.11
CA ALA A 47 -5.25 2.56 5.49
C ALA A 47 -5.31 1.85 4.13
N THR A 48 -6.15 0.82 4.00
CA THR A 48 -6.34 0.09 2.74
C THR A 48 -7.04 0.95 1.69
N LEU A 49 -8.09 1.69 2.08
CA LEU A 49 -8.79 2.63 1.21
C LEU A 49 -7.87 3.77 0.75
N VAL A 50 -7.09 4.35 1.66
CA VAL A 50 -6.11 5.38 1.32
C VAL A 50 -5.05 4.81 0.38
N MET A 51 -4.55 3.60 0.61
CA MET A 51 -3.56 2.97 -0.28
C MET A 51 -4.11 2.73 -1.70
N THR A 52 -5.38 2.37 -1.85
CA THR A 52 -5.98 2.17 -3.18
C THR A 52 -6.10 3.48 -3.97
N GLU A 53 -6.35 4.60 -3.27
CA GLU A 53 -6.38 5.95 -3.87
C GLU A 53 -4.96 6.53 -4.05
N PHE A 54 -4.06 6.32 -3.11
CA PHE A 54 -2.66 6.76 -3.12
C PHE A 54 -1.70 5.67 -3.63
N ASN A 55 -1.96 5.20 -4.85
CA ASN A 55 -1.08 4.26 -5.55
C ASN A 55 0.08 4.97 -6.29
N THR A 56 0.96 4.19 -6.95
CA THR A 56 2.12 4.74 -7.66
C THR A 56 1.74 5.71 -8.79
N THR A 57 0.62 5.47 -9.48
CA THR A 57 0.12 6.36 -10.53
C THR A 57 -0.26 7.72 -9.96
N THR A 58 -0.99 7.74 -8.84
CA THR A 58 -1.39 9.00 -8.20
C THR A 58 -0.19 9.72 -7.59
N LEU A 59 0.80 9.00 -7.02
CA LEU A 59 2.06 9.60 -6.58
C LEU A 59 2.76 10.36 -7.72
N ILE A 60 2.93 9.73 -8.89
CA ILE A 60 3.61 10.36 -10.03
C ILE A 60 2.76 11.51 -10.60
N ALA A 61 1.46 11.30 -10.79
CA ALA A 61 0.55 12.28 -11.36
C ALA A 61 0.43 13.54 -10.49
N PHE A 62 0.21 13.39 -9.18
CA PHE A 62 0.11 14.53 -8.26
C PHE A 62 1.46 15.20 -8.01
N SER A 63 2.58 14.45 -8.03
CA SER A 63 3.91 15.07 -8.00
C SER A 63 4.15 15.94 -9.24
N GLY A 64 3.76 15.46 -10.42
CA GLY A 64 3.82 16.23 -11.67
C GLY A 64 2.89 17.45 -11.66
N ALA A 65 1.65 17.28 -11.20
CA ALA A 65 0.70 18.38 -11.03
C ALA A 65 1.21 19.43 -10.04
N GLY A 66 1.88 19.02 -8.97
CA GLY A 66 2.53 19.93 -8.01
C GLY A 66 3.63 20.78 -8.66
N ILE A 67 4.38 20.25 -9.63
CA ILE A 67 5.37 21.03 -10.39
C ILE A 67 4.68 22.08 -11.27
N GLY A 68 3.56 21.74 -11.92
CA GLY A 68 2.88 22.63 -12.86
C GLY A 68 1.92 23.64 -12.23
N ALA A 69 1.21 23.26 -11.18
CA ALA A 69 0.12 24.03 -10.55
C ALA A 69 0.39 24.38 -9.08
N GLY A 70 1.49 23.91 -8.48
CA GLY A 70 1.80 24.12 -7.08
C GLY A 70 0.70 23.54 -6.17
N TRP A 71 0.34 24.28 -5.13
CA TRP A 71 -0.69 23.89 -4.17
C TRP A 71 -2.07 23.66 -4.78
N TRP A 72 -2.38 24.26 -5.94
CA TRP A 72 -3.64 24.03 -6.65
C TRP A 72 -3.80 22.60 -7.16
N GLY A 73 -2.70 21.84 -7.29
CA GLY A 73 -2.75 20.41 -7.57
C GLY A 73 -3.52 19.61 -6.53
N LEU A 74 -3.66 20.10 -5.29
CA LEU A 74 -4.46 19.48 -4.23
C LEU A 74 -5.98 19.62 -4.43
N ALA A 75 -6.41 20.54 -5.30
CA ALA A 75 -7.81 20.74 -5.64
C ALA A 75 -8.26 19.90 -6.85
N LEU A 76 -7.34 19.11 -7.43
CA LEU A 76 -7.70 18.16 -8.46
C LEU A 76 -8.60 17.07 -7.85
N PRO A 77 -9.68 16.68 -8.56
CA PRO A 77 -10.60 15.66 -8.09
C PRO A 77 -9.92 14.28 -7.99
#